data_AF-A0A819RAB6-F1
#
_entry.id   AF-A0A819RAB6-F1
#
_cell.length_a   1.000
_cell.length_b   1.000
_cell.length_c   1.000
_cell.angle_alpha   90.00
_cell.angle_beta   90.00
_cell.angle_gamma   90.00
#
_symmetry.space_group_name_H-M   'P 1'
#
loop_
_entity.id
_entity.type
_entity.pdbx_description
1 polymer ?
#
loop_
_entity_poly.entity_id
_entity_poly.type
_entity_poly.pdbx_seq_one_letter_code
_entity_poly.pdbx_strand_id
1 'polypeptide(L)'
;PNTFWWNKTKNDPEINVTLVKSRLVETIFNKSIDHHAHRGDIMRLEVLIEYGGIYLDTDVLVLRSFAPLLNISDVIMAHQSDDPKTACNAVILAKKNATFLRRLYHSYQSFDSRCWDCHSVKLTGQLASIYIDEVVVLPTDTFFRPGWDEPDKFFKSNDYNFTSNYAAHLWNTVNNHYLSVLTPDIALRTKPNSRITVLRNGKIQEIPIIDVVVGDVCPLKSDKCDHIPADGLVIESNSLEVDESEMTGEIESINRCYGDIVFGDTVVKNGTRKMVVIRVGEYSSVGAGDRVS
;
A
#
# COMPACT_ATOMS: atom_id res chain seq x y z
N PRO A 1 -21.71 3.32 -0.67
CA PRO A 1 -20.62 4.16 -1.23
C PRO A 1 -20.70 4.16 -2.76
N ASN A 2 -20.50 5.32 -3.41
CA ASN A 2 -20.47 5.45 -4.88
C ASN A 2 -19.15 6.11 -5.31
N THR A 3 -18.02 5.56 -4.85
CA THR A 3 -16.68 6.07 -5.17
C THR A 3 -16.01 5.21 -6.24
N PHE A 4 -15.00 5.75 -6.92
CA PHE A 4 -14.27 5.05 -7.98
C PHE A 4 -13.77 3.67 -7.54
N TRP A 5 -12.98 3.61 -6.45
CA TRP A 5 -12.41 2.38 -5.93
C TRP A 5 -13.46 1.40 -5.41
N TRP A 6 -14.55 1.90 -4.81
CA TRP A 6 -15.66 1.04 -4.39
C TRP A 6 -16.33 0.36 -5.59
N ASN A 7 -16.62 1.12 -6.65
CA ASN A 7 -17.21 0.57 -7.87
C ASN A 7 -16.28 -0.43 -8.55
N LYS A 8 -14.97 -0.14 -8.60
CA LYS A 8 -13.97 -1.07 -9.14
C LYS A 8 -13.92 -2.38 -8.33
N THR A 9 -13.82 -2.29 -7.00
CA THR A 9 -13.77 -3.45 -6.10
C THR A 9 -15.05 -4.29 -6.17
N LYS A 10 -16.22 -3.64 -6.17
CA LYS A 10 -17.53 -4.32 -6.22
C LYS A 10 -17.74 -5.09 -7.54
N ASN A 11 -17.19 -4.60 -8.64
CA ASN A 11 -17.35 -5.19 -9.97
C ASN A 11 -16.21 -6.14 -10.36
N ASP A 12 -15.20 -6.31 -9.49
CA ASP A 12 -14.09 -7.21 -9.73
C ASP A 12 -14.57 -8.67 -9.57
N PRO A 13 -14.47 -9.53 -10.60
CA PRO A 13 -14.95 -10.90 -10.54
C PRO A 13 -14.13 -11.79 -9.59
N GLU A 14 -12.92 -11.38 -9.20
CA GLU A 14 -12.08 -12.12 -8.26
C GLU A 14 -12.38 -11.78 -6.80
N ILE A 15 -13.12 -10.69 -6.54
CA ILE A 15 -13.42 -10.20 -5.20
C ILE A 15 -14.89 -10.42 -4.87
N ASN A 16 -15.17 -11.30 -3.91
CA ASN A 16 -16.53 -11.49 -3.41
C ASN A 16 -16.86 -10.40 -2.36
N VAL A 17 -17.64 -9.39 -2.76
CA VAL A 17 -18.06 -8.30 -1.88
C VAL A 17 -19.50 -8.51 -1.41
N THR A 18 -19.68 -8.69 -0.10
CA THR A 18 -21.00 -8.69 0.54
C THR A 18 -21.19 -7.41 1.35
N LEU A 19 -22.22 -6.64 1.02
CA LEU A 19 -22.60 -5.46 1.79
C LEU A 19 -23.47 -5.85 3.00
N VAL A 20 -22.89 -5.75 4.20
CA VAL A 20 -23.63 -5.92 5.46
C VAL A 20 -24.02 -4.55 6.00
N LYS A 21 -25.33 -4.32 6.20
CA LYS A 21 -25.80 -3.10 6.86
C LYS A 21 -25.62 -3.27 8.37
N SER A 22 -24.90 -2.33 8.98
CA SER A 22 -24.74 -2.25 10.43
C SER A 22 -25.47 -1.03 10.99
N ARG A 23 -25.70 -1.03 12.31
CA ARG A 23 -26.27 0.12 13.01
C ARG A 23 -25.32 1.31 12.95
N LEU A 24 -25.85 2.53 12.96
CA LEU A 24 -25.01 3.69 13.23
C LEU A 24 -24.63 3.68 14.72
N VAL A 25 -23.33 3.61 15.01
CA VAL A 25 -22.84 3.55 16.39
C VAL A 25 -22.79 4.97 16.96
N GLU A 26 -23.93 5.45 17.48
CA GLU A 26 -24.01 6.75 18.15
C GLU A 26 -23.86 6.64 19.67
N THR A 27 -24.12 5.44 20.21
CA THR A 27 -23.98 5.14 21.63
C THR A 27 -23.41 3.74 21.89
N ILE A 28 -22.76 3.59 23.04
CA ILE A 28 -22.26 2.33 23.59
C ILE A 28 -22.43 2.36 25.12
N PHE A 29 -23.11 1.36 25.69
CA PHE A 29 -23.41 1.29 27.14
C PHE A 29 -23.91 2.62 27.75
N ASN A 30 -24.89 3.26 27.10
CA ASN A 30 -25.46 4.56 27.48
C ASN A 30 -24.51 5.77 27.41
N LYS A 31 -23.35 5.64 26.75
CA LYS A 31 -22.41 6.74 26.50
C LYS A 31 -22.51 7.21 25.06
N SER A 32 -22.51 8.54 24.85
CA SER A 32 -22.49 9.16 23.52
C SER A 32 -21.14 8.96 22.85
N ILE A 33 -21.16 8.84 21.52
CA ILE A 33 -19.96 8.73 20.69
C ILE A 33 -19.99 9.81 19.62
N ASP A 34 -19.18 10.84 19.86
CA ASP A 34 -19.20 12.05 19.05
C ASP A 34 -18.23 11.95 17.86
N HIS A 35 -17.13 11.19 18.01
CA HIS A 35 -16.08 11.08 17.00
C HIS A 35 -16.21 9.81 16.14
N HIS A 36 -16.14 9.95 14.82
CA HIS A 36 -16.29 8.85 13.85
C HIS A 36 -15.26 7.72 14.03
N ALA A 37 -14.02 8.03 14.41
CA ALA A 37 -13.00 7.02 14.70
C ALA A 37 -13.42 6.07 15.83
N HIS A 38 -14.02 6.61 16.91
CA HIS A 38 -14.56 5.79 18.01
C HIS A 38 -15.76 4.95 17.58
N ARG A 39 -16.58 5.45 16.64
CA ARG A 39 -17.65 4.64 16.03
C ARG A 39 -17.05 3.45 15.27
N GLY A 40 -15.95 3.69 14.56
CA GLY A 40 -15.14 2.67 13.88
C GLY A 40 -14.57 1.63 14.87
N ASP A 41 -14.02 2.08 15.99
CA ASP A 41 -13.48 1.21 17.05
C ASP A 41 -14.50 0.17 17.55
N ILE A 42 -15.75 0.57 17.69
CA ILE A 42 -16.81 -0.32 18.18
C ILE A 42 -17.35 -1.18 17.04
N MET A 43 -17.57 -0.59 15.87
CA MET A 43 -18.07 -1.29 14.69
C MET A 43 -17.21 -2.48 14.32
N ARG A 44 -15.87 -2.33 14.30
CA ARG A 44 -14.96 -3.42 13.96
C ARG A 44 -15.05 -4.59 14.94
N LEU A 45 -15.26 -4.30 16.23
CA LEU A 45 -15.47 -5.34 17.24
C LEU A 45 -16.80 -6.06 17.05
N GLU A 46 -17.89 -5.34 16.81
CA GLU A 46 -19.21 -5.93 16.53
C GLU A 46 -19.14 -6.89 15.32
N VAL A 47 -18.53 -6.43 14.23
CA VAL A 47 -18.36 -7.22 13.01
C VAL A 47 -17.49 -8.46 13.26
N LEU A 48 -16.32 -8.32 13.89
CA LEU A 48 -15.43 -9.46 14.15
C LEU A 48 -16.03 -10.45 15.15
N ILE A 49 -16.83 -10.01 16.12
CA ILE A 49 -17.53 -10.92 17.03
C ILE A 49 -18.57 -11.74 16.27
N GLU A 50 -19.32 -11.12 15.35
CA GLU A 50 -20.39 -11.76 14.60
C GLU A 50 -19.88 -12.70 13.48
N TYR A 51 -18.86 -12.26 12.75
CA TYR A 51 -18.38 -12.93 11.54
C TYR A 51 -17.00 -13.57 11.70
N GLY A 52 -16.17 -13.08 12.61
CA GLY A 52 -14.74 -13.39 12.62
C GLY A 52 -14.03 -12.80 11.41
N GLY A 53 -12.83 -13.30 11.13
CA GLY A 53 -12.04 -12.93 9.96
C GLY A 53 -10.95 -11.92 10.28
N ILE A 54 -10.63 -11.09 9.29
CA ILE A 54 -9.53 -10.12 9.35
C ILE A 54 -10.12 -8.73 9.16
N TYR A 55 -9.87 -7.85 10.12
CA TYR A 55 -10.14 -6.43 10.02
C TYR A 55 -8.86 -5.67 9.69
N LEU A 56 -9.00 -4.70 8.79
CA LEU A 56 -7.97 -3.76 8.38
C LEU A 56 -8.58 -2.35 8.35
N ASP A 57 -7.88 -1.37 8.93
CA ASP A 57 -8.14 0.03 8.62
C ASP A 57 -7.92 0.28 7.11
N THR A 58 -8.63 1.29 6.57
CA THR A 58 -8.63 1.55 5.12
C THR A 58 -7.31 2.06 4.56
N ASP A 59 -6.41 2.51 5.43
CA ASP A 59 -5.07 3.01 5.13
C ASP A 59 -3.97 2.00 5.53
N VAL A 60 -4.33 0.71 5.64
CA VAL A 60 -3.37 -0.39 5.84
C VAL A 60 -3.04 -1.04 4.50
N LEU A 61 -1.75 -1.13 4.19
CA LEU A 61 -1.22 -1.90 3.06
C LEU A 61 -0.86 -3.31 3.52
N VAL A 62 -1.40 -4.32 2.84
CA VAL A 62 -1.02 -5.72 3.06
C VAL A 62 0.20 -6.04 2.19
N LEU A 63 1.31 -6.40 2.84
CA LEU A 63 2.58 -6.67 2.17
C LEU A 63 2.84 -8.18 2.04
N ARG A 64 2.28 -8.99 2.93
CA ARG A 64 2.42 -10.46 2.92
C ARG A 64 1.12 -11.15 3.33
N SER A 65 0.94 -12.39 2.89
CA SER A 65 -0.22 -13.21 3.28
C SER A 65 -0.28 -13.43 4.79
N PHE A 66 -1.43 -13.20 5.40
CA PHE A 66 -1.67 -13.44 6.83
C PHE A 66 -1.92 -14.91 7.17
N ALA A 67 -1.98 -15.79 6.17
CA ALA A 67 -2.28 -17.22 6.38
C ALA A 67 -1.42 -17.91 7.45
N PRO A 68 -0.09 -17.64 7.58
CA PRO A 68 0.73 -18.24 8.62
C PRO A 68 0.31 -17.84 10.05
N LEU A 69 -0.39 -16.71 10.20
CA LEU A 69 -0.80 -16.19 11.50
C LEU A 69 -2.10 -16.82 11.98
N LEU A 70 -3.02 -17.19 11.09
CA LEU A 70 -4.41 -17.55 11.42
C LEU A 70 -4.60 -18.68 12.44
N ASN A 71 -3.60 -19.54 12.64
CA ASN A 71 -3.66 -20.67 13.57
C ASN A 71 -2.90 -20.45 14.88
N ILE A 72 -2.30 -19.28 15.08
CA ILE A 72 -1.47 -18.99 16.27
C ILE A 72 -2.35 -18.79 17.52
N SER A 73 -3.47 -18.06 17.39
CA SER A 73 -4.39 -17.78 18.49
C SER A 73 -5.80 -17.45 17.97
N ASP A 74 -6.79 -17.43 18.87
CA ASP A 74 -8.16 -17.03 18.56
C ASP A 74 -8.28 -15.55 18.23
N VAL A 75 -7.37 -14.71 18.76
CA VAL A 75 -7.22 -13.30 18.39
C VAL A 75 -5.75 -12.98 18.22
N ILE A 76 -5.42 -12.24 17.15
CA ILE A 76 -4.07 -11.78 16.84
C ILE A 76 -4.12 -10.29 16.56
N MET A 77 -3.23 -9.56 17.21
CA MET A 77 -3.03 -8.11 17.08
C MET A 77 -1.52 -7.84 17.05
N ALA A 78 -1.10 -6.57 16.98
CA ALA A 78 0.30 -6.19 17.21
C ALA A 78 0.39 -4.93 18.09
N HIS A 79 1.55 -4.75 18.71
CA HIS A 79 1.87 -3.55 19.49
C HIS A 79 1.89 -2.32 18.59
N GLN A 80 1.27 -1.21 19.01
CA GLN A 80 1.27 0.02 18.20
C GLN A 80 2.67 0.62 18.09
N SER A 81 3.45 0.50 19.16
CA SER A 81 4.81 1.00 19.30
C SER A 81 5.66 -0.02 20.06
N ASP A 82 6.89 0.34 20.41
CA ASP A 82 7.75 -0.51 21.23
C ASP A 82 7.28 -0.63 22.69
N ASP A 83 6.21 0.08 23.10
CA ASP A 83 5.59 -0.10 24.42
C ASP A 83 4.77 -1.40 24.44
N PRO A 84 5.19 -2.41 25.23
CA PRO A 84 4.52 -3.72 25.29
C PRO A 84 3.12 -3.64 25.91
N LYS A 85 2.73 -2.50 26.50
CA LYS A 85 1.39 -2.28 27.06
C LYS A 85 0.37 -1.79 26.03
N THR A 86 0.76 -1.66 24.77
CA THR A 86 -0.12 -1.23 23.67
C THR A 86 -0.56 -2.41 22.82
N ALA A 87 -1.77 -2.39 22.28
CA ALA A 87 -2.16 -3.30 21.20
C ALA A 87 -3.12 -2.57 20.29
N CYS A 88 -2.75 -2.37 19.03
CA CYS A 88 -3.49 -1.51 18.11
C CYS A 88 -4.60 -2.27 17.40
N ASN A 89 -5.79 -1.65 17.33
CA ASN A 89 -6.99 -2.24 16.73
C ASN A 89 -7.14 -1.99 15.22
N ALA A 90 -6.15 -1.35 14.57
CA ALA A 90 -6.15 -1.08 13.14
C ALA A 90 -5.94 -2.34 12.29
N VAL A 91 -5.37 -3.40 12.87
CA VAL A 91 -5.28 -4.75 12.27
C VAL A 91 -5.65 -5.78 13.33
N ILE A 92 -6.71 -6.55 13.08
CA ILE A 92 -7.15 -7.62 13.99
C ILE A 92 -7.50 -8.85 13.17
N LEU A 93 -6.93 -10.00 13.53
CA LEU A 93 -7.35 -11.29 13.01
C LEU A 93 -8.05 -12.00 14.17
N ALA A 94 -9.27 -12.48 13.96
CA ALA A 94 -10.04 -13.10 15.04
C ALA A 94 -10.94 -14.23 14.53
N LYS A 95 -11.05 -15.29 15.34
CA LYS A 95 -12.13 -16.26 15.16
C LYS A 95 -13.46 -15.62 15.54
N LYS A 96 -14.51 -16.08 14.87
CA LYS A 96 -15.89 -15.72 15.21
C LYS A 96 -16.13 -15.96 16.70
N ASN A 97 -16.76 -14.99 17.36
CA ASN A 97 -17.11 -15.07 18.78
C ASN A 97 -15.91 -15.30 19.72
N ALA A 98 -14.72 -14.82 19.37
CA ALA A 98 -13.54 -14.92 20.23
C ALA A 98 -13.77 -14.23 21.59
N THR A 99 -13.36 -14.90 22.68
CA THR A 99 -13.61 -14.43 24.05
C THR A 99 -12.95 -13.10 24.34
N PHE A 100 -11.70 -12.90 23.89
CA PHE A 100 -10.98 -11.65 24.09
C PHE A 100 -11.72 -10.45 23.48
N LEU A 101 -12.26 -10.57 22.26
CA LEU A 101 -13.01 -9.49 21.62
C LEU A 101 -14.29 -9.15 22.37
N ARG A 102 -15.01 -10.14 22.92
CA ARG A 102 -16.17 -9.84 23.78
C ARG A 102 -15.77 -9.08 25.04
N ARG A 103 -14.67 -9.45 25.69
CA ARG A 103 -14.14 -8.73 26.86
C ARG A 103 -13.77 -7.29 26.50
N LEU A 104 -13.07 -7.12 25.39
CA LEU A 104 -12.69 -5.80 24.90
C LEU A 104 -13.94 -4.96 24.60
N TYR A 105 -14.94 -5.52 23.91
CA TYR A 105 -16.22 -4.84 23.68
C TYR A 105 -16.89 -4.45 24.99
N HIS A 106 -17.00 -5.34 25.97
CA HIS A 106 -17.59 -5.03 27.28
C HIS A 106 -16.80 -3.98 28.08
N SER A 107 -15.50 -3.84 27.85
CA SER A 107 -14.68 -2.81 28.50
C SER A 107 -15.11 -1.38 28.13
N TYR A 108 -15.82 -1.19 26.99
CA TYR A 108 -16.40 0.09 26.58
C TYR A 108 -17.50 0.58 27.53
N GLN A 109 -17.93 -0.21 28.54
CA GLN A 109 -18.71 0.32 29.67
C GLN A 109 -17.99 1.49 30.36
N SER A 110 -16.66 1.52 30.31
CA SER A 110 -15.81 2.61 30.83
C SER A 110 -15.48 3.69 29.79
N PHE A 111 -16.04 3.65 28.58
CA PHE A 111 -15.67 4.51 27.45
C PHE A 111 -15.64 6.01 27.79
N ASP A 112 -14.65 6.74 27.28
CA ASP A 112 -14.48 8.18 27.42
C ASP A 112 -14.09 8.80 26.07
N SER A 113 -15.01 9.57 25.48
CA SER A 113 -14.82 10.16 24.15
C SER A 113 -13.72 11.22 24.08
N ARG A 114 -13.19 11.67 25.23
CA ARG A 114 -12.10 12.65 25.29
C ARG A 114 -10.73 12.02 25.06
N CYS A 115 -10.62 10.69 25.14
CA CYS A 115 -9.36 9.99 24.98
C CYS A 115 -9.31 9.21 23.66
N TRP A 116 -8.43 9.65 22.77
CA TRP A 116 -8.29 9.13 21.40
C TRP A 116 -7.97 7.62 21.33
N ASP A 117 -7.00 7.17 22.11
CA ASP A 117 -6.40 5.83 22.01
C ASP A 117 -6.61 4.97 23.27
N CYS A 118 -7.37 5.47 24.25
CA CYS A 118 -7.51 4.81 25.55
C CYS A 118 -8.11 3.40 25.40
N HIS A 119 -9.23 3.26 24.69
CA HIS A 119 -9.87 1.95 24.54
C HIS A 119 -9.28 1.17 23.37
N SER A 120 -9.04 1.84 22.25
CA SER A 120 -8.55 1.25 21.00
C SER A 120 -7.11 0.75 21.04
N VAL A 121 -6.27 1.27 21.96
CA VAL A 121 -4.87 0.87 22.08
C VAL A 121 -4.46 0.52 23.50
N LYS A 122 -4.56 1.47 24.45
CA LYS A 122 -3.94 1.35 25.78
C LYS A 122 -4.64 0.29 26.63
N LEU A 123 -5.96 0.38 26.77
CA LEU A 123 -6.77 -0.59 27.50
C LEU A 123 -6.74 -1.94 26.78
N THR A 124 -6.74 -1.96 25.44
CA THR A 124 -6.61 -3.20 24.67
C THR A 124 -5.31 -3.93 25.03
N GLY A 125 -4.17 -3.23 25.05
CA GLY A 125 -2.89 -3.83 25.45
C GLY A 125 -2.83 -4.24 26.92
N GLN A 126 -3.46 -3.47 27.82
CA GLN A 126 -3.62 -3.86 29.22
C GLN A 126 -4.44 -5.15 29.38
N LEU A 127 -5.58 -5.27 28.69
CA LEU A 127 -6.39 -6.49 28.69
C LEU A 127 -5.61 -7.66 28.10
N ALA A 128 -4.88 -7.45 27.01
CA ALA A 128 -4.06 -8.49 26.38
C ALA A 128 -2.96 -9.01 27.32
N SER A 129 -2.38 -8.12 28.14
CA SER A 129 -1.40 -8.50 29.17
C SER A 129 -2.01 -9.33 30.32
N ILE A 130 -3.33 -9.23 30.54
CA ILE A 130 -4.06 -10.00 31.56
C ILE A 130 -4.56 -11.33 30.99
N TYR A 131 -5.05 -11.34 29.75
CA TYR A 131 -5.68 -12.48 29.09
C TYR A 131 -4.77 -13.07 28.00
N ILE A 132 -3.52 -13.38 28.37
CA ILE A 132 -2.48 -13.85 27.45
C ILE A 132 -2.84 -15.14 26.69
N ASP A 133 -3.71 -15.97 27.27
CA ASP A 133 -4.18 -17.21 26.65
C ASP A 133 -5.29 -16.97 25.59
N GLU A 134 -5.89 -15.78 25.55
CA GLU A 134 -7.01 -15.46 24.66
C GLU A 134 -6.60 -14.60 23.45
N VAL A 135 -5.39 -14.02 23.46
CA VAL A 135 -4.87 -13.14 22.41
C VAL A 135 -3.36 -13.21 22.30
N VAL A 136 -2.85 -13.20 21.08
CA VAL A 136 -1.42 -12.99 20.80
C VAL A 136 -1.21 -11.58 20.26
N VAL A 137 -0.34 -10.81 20.92
CA VAL A 137 0.10 -9.49 20.45
C VAL A 137 1.50 -9.63 19.87
N LEU A 138 1.60 -9.44 18.56
CA LEU A 138 2.82 -9.55 17.80
C LEU A 138 3.68 -8.27 17.94
N PRO A 139 4.99 -8.36 17.65
CA PRO A 139 5.88 -7.20 17.60
C PRO A 139 5.37 -6.11 16.63
N THR A 140 5.69 -4.84 16.94
CA THR A 140 5.16 -3.67 16.22
C THR A 140 5.48 -3.66 14.73
N ASP A 141 6.64 -4.19 14.33
CA ASP A 141 7.08 -4.33 12.95
C ASP A 141 6.24 -5.30 12.11
N THR A 142 5.40 -6.13 12.74
CA THR A 142 4.50 -7.03 12.02
C THR A 142 3.48 -6.23 11.19
N PHE A 143 2.89 -5.17 11.76
CA PHE A 143 1.80 -4.42 11.12
C PHE A 143 2.00 -2.90 11.08
N PHE A 144 2.80 -2.31 11.98
CA PHE A 144 2.72 -0.88 12.32
C PHE A 144 4.03 -0.10 12.20
N ARG A 145 5.13 -0.74 11.77
CA ARG A 145 6.35 -0.01 11.36
C ARG A 145 6.47 0.10 9.85
N PRO A 146 6.98 1.20 9.28
CA PRO A 146 7.31 2.47 9.95
C PRO A 146 6.12 3.09 10.70
N GLY A 147 6.40 3.69 11.85
CA GLY A 147 5.39 4.29 12.71
C GLY A 147 4.86 5.62 12.17
N TRP A 148 3.86 6.18 12.85
CA TRP A 148 3.33 7.52 12.56
C TRP A 148 4.37 8.63 12.76
N ASP A 149 5.41 8.34 13.55
CA ASP A 149 6.56 9.17 13.84
C ASP A 149 7.71 9.02 12.82
N GLU A 150 7.56 8.13 11.83
CA GLU A 150 8.60 7.82 10.85
C GLU A 150 8.13 7.94 9.38
N PRO A 151 7.42 9.02 8.99
CA PRO A 151 6.80 9.11 7.66
C PRO A 151 7.82 9.09 6.50
N ASP A 152 9.03 9.57 6.74
CA ASP A 152 10.09 9.62 5.73
C ASP A 152 10.50 8.21 5.24
N LYS A 153 10.34 7.18 6.09
CA LYS A 153 10.60 5.78 5.74
C LYS A 153 9.58 5.20 4.75
N PHE A 154 8.42 5.82 4.61
CA PHE A 154 7.43 5.48 3.60
C PHE A 154 7.58 6.33 2.34
N PHE A 155 7.71 7.64 2.52
CA PHE A 155 7.42 8.59 1.44
C PHE A 155 8.66 9.29 0.87
N LYS A 156 9.82 9.19 1.52
CA LYS A 156 11.04 9.88 1.09
C LYS A 156 12.25 8.97 0.91
N SER A 157 12.26 7.81 1.56
CA SER A 157 13.41 6.92 1.58
C SER A 157 13.04 5.52 1.11
N ASN A 158 14.01 4.87 0.45
CA ASN A 158 13.92 3.47 0.01
C ASN A 158 14.78 2.52 0.85
N ASP A 159 15.24 2.96 2.03
CA ASP A 159 16.15 2.21 2.89
C ASP A 159 15.46 1.34 3.96
N TYR A 160 14.15 1.49 4.12
CA TYR A 160 13.41 0.71 5.11
C TYR A 160 13.22 -0.74 4.66
N ASN A 161 13.60 -1.68 5.52
CA ASN A 161 13.46 -3.11 5.26
C ASN A 161 12.09 -3.63 5.69
N PHE A 162 11.20 -3.86 4.71
CA PHE A 162 9.86 -4.41 4.94
C PHE A 162 9.79 -5.93 5.11
N THR A 163 10.93 -6.65 5.20
CA THR A 163 10.95 -8.12 5.23
C THR A 163 10.11 -8.71 6.37
N SER A 164 10.11 -8.07 7.54
CA SER A 164 9.34 -8.51 8.72
C SER A 164 7.85 -8.15 8.66
N ASN A 165 7.48 -7.21 7.80
CA ASN A 165 6.13 -6.66 7.75
C ASN A 165 5.16 -7.61 7.03
N TYR A 166 4.08 -7.96 7.72
CA TYR A 166 2.88 -8.49 7.07
C TYR A 166 2.02 -7.36 6.53
N ALA A 167 1.97 -6.25 7.26
CA ALA A 167 1.27 -5.04 6.84
C ALA A 167 2.04 -3.78 7.26
N ALA A 168 1.58 -2.66 6.71
CA ALA A 168 2.07 -1.33 7.00
C ALA A 168 0.88 -0.37 7.11
N HIS A 169 0.81 0.41 8.19
CA HIS A 169 -0.22 1.43 8.40
C HIS A 169 0.30 2.78 7.90
N LEU A 170 -0.45 3.43 7.02
CA LEU A 170 -0.02 4.70 6.41
C LEU A 170 -0.33 5.92 7.26
N TRP A 171 -1.08 5.76 8.36
CA TRP A 171 -1.43 6.81 9.31
C TRP A 171 -2.05 8.03 8.63
N ASN A 172 -3.12 7.84 7.87
CA ASN A 172 -3.68 8.87 6.99
C ASN A 172 -3.98 10.19 7.71
N THR A 173 -4.41 10.15 8.97
CA THR A 173 -4.64 11.35 9.79
C THR A 173 -3.39 12.23 9.92
N VAL A 174 -2.19 11.63 9.97
CA VAL A 174 -0.91 12.33 10.10
C VAL A 174 -0.29 12.59 8.72
N ASN A 175 -0.35 11.60 7.84
CA ASN A 175 0.34 11.60 6.55
C ASN A 175 -0.51 12.08 5.38
N ASN A 176 -1.66 12.69 5.64
CA ASN A 176 -2.59 13.14 4.59
C ASN A 176 -1.91 14.05 3.55
N HIS A 177 -0.90 14.83 3.92
CA HIS A 177 -0.16 15.68 2.97
C HIS A 177 0.63 14.89 1.92
N TYR A 178 1.08 13.66 2.22
CA TYR A 178 1.65 12.74 1.24
C TYR A 178 0.58 11.95 0.50
N LEU A 179 -0.54 11.63 1.16
CA LEU A 179 -1.55 10.74 0.60
C LEU A 179 -2.59 11.47 -0.25
N SER A 180 -2.82 12.76 0.00
CA SER A 180 -3.82 13.56 -0.71
C SER A 180 -3.49 13.77 -2.18
N VAL A 181 -2.22 13.60 -2.57
CA VAL A 181 -1.79 13.66 -3.97
C VAL A 181 -2.09 12.36 -4.73
N LEU A 182 -2.38 11.26 -4.02
CA LEU A 182 -2.70 9.98 -4.64
C LEU A 182 -4.12 10.02 -5.23
N THR A 183 -4.22 10.27 -6.53
CA THR A 183 -5.48 10.19 -7.28
C THR A 183 -5.63 8.82 -7.92
N PRO A 184 -6.86 8.39 -8.27
CA PRO A 184 -7.05 7.20 -9.09
C PRO A 184 -6.23 7.22 -10.38
N ASP A 185 -6.10 8.38 -11.03
CA ASP A 185 -5.30 8.52 -12.25
C ASP A 185 -3.82 8.23 -12.00
N ILE A 186 -3.24 8.80 -10.94
CA ILE A 186 -1.83 8.54 -10.56
C ILE A 186 -1.63 7.06 -10.21
N ALA A 187 -2.53 6.48 -9.41
CA ALA A 187 -2.45 5.09 -8.99
C ALA A 187 -2.66 4.09 -10.15
N LEU A 188 -3.39 4.45 -11.19
CA LEU A 188 -3.59 3.61 -12.38
C LEU A 188 -2.47 3.76 -13.42
N ARG A 189 -1.80 4.92 -13.44
CA ARG A 189 -0.60 5.14 -14.25
C ARG A 189 0.58 4.33 -13.74
N THR A 190 0.71 4.22 -12.41
CA THR A 190 1.68 3.29 -11.80
C THR A 190 1.23 1.86 -12.06
N LYS A 191 1.89 1.15 -12.98
CA LYS A 191 1.68 -0.28 -13.22
C LYS A 191 2.76 -1.08 -12.47
N PRO A 192 2.64 -1.35 -11.15
CA PRO A 192 3.68 -2.07 -10.40
C PRO A 192 3.91 -3.50 -10.89
N ASN A 193 2.94 -4.08 -11.61
CA ASN A 193 3.05 -5.41 -12.23
C ASN A 193 3.56 -5.36 -13.69
N SER A 194 3.94 -4.20 -14.22
CA SER A 194 4.57 -4.17 -15.55
C SER A 194 5.91 -4.92 -15.47
N ARG A 195 6.03 -5.95 -16.29
CA ARG A 195 7.27 -6.70 -16.46
C ARG A 195 8.02 -6.11 -17.63
N ILE A 196 9.29 -5.88 -17.44
CA ILE A 196 10.18 -5.30 -18.43
C ILE A 196 11.22 -6.34 -18.80
N THR A 197 11.44 -6.48 -20.09
CA THR A 197 12.50 -7.34 -20.61
C THR A 197 13.85 -6.64 -20.43
N VAL A 198 14.79 -7.30 -19.77
CA VAL A 198 16.18 -6.84 -19.61
C VAL A 198 17.17 -7.92 -20.06
N LEU A 199 18.36 -7.49 -20.48
CA LEU A 199 19.50 -8.34 -20.79
C LEU A 199 20.52 -8.23 -19.65
N ARG A 200 20.52 -9.19 -18.73
CA ARG A 200 21.52 -9.30 -17.66
C ARG A 200 22.30 -10.61 -17.83
N ASN A 201 23.62 -10.57 -17.61
CA ASN A 201 24.49 -11.75 -17.74
C ASN A 201 24.37 -12.47 -19.10
N GLY A 202 24.14 -11.71 -20.18
CA GLY A 202 23.97 -12.24 -21.53
C GLY A 202 22.66 -13.01 -21.77
N LYS A 203 21.72 -13.01 -20.80
CA LYS A 203 20.41 -13.66 -20.92
C LYS A 203 19.28 -12.64 -20.86
N ILE A 204 18.33 -12.80 -21.79
CA ILE A 204 17.08 -12.05 -21.79
C ILE A 204 16.20 -12.62 -20.67
N GLN A 205 15.69 -11.76 -19.80
CA GLN A 205 14.77 -12.12 -18.74
C GLN A 205 13.75 -11.00 -18.53
N GLU A 206 12.53 -11.36 -18.13
CA GLU A 206 11.56 -10.37 -17.66
C GLU A 206 11.72 -10.16 -16.17
N ILE A 207 11.79 -8.91 -15.73
CA ILE A 207 11.81 -8.51 -14.32
C ILE A 207 10.68 -7.51 -14.04
N PRO A 208 10.19 -7.41 -12.80
CA PRO A 208 9.33 -6.29 -12.39
C PRO A 208 9.99 -4.94 -12.71
N ILE A 209 9.21 -3.94 -13.14
CA ILE A 209 9.70 -2.58 -13.41
C ILE A 209 10.46 -1.97 -12.21
N ILE A 210 10.05 -2.33 -10.99
CA ILE A 210 10.67 -1.85 -9.75
C ILE A 210 12.07 -2.42 -9.50
N ASP A 211 12.42 -3.52 -10.16
CA ASP A 211 13.74 -4.15 -10.06
C ASP A 211 14.73 -3.62 -11.12
N VAL A 212 14.30 -2.68 -11.96
CA VAL A 212 15.15 -2.05 -12.99
C VAL A 212 16.13 -1.09 -12.31
N VAL A 213 17.41 -1.20 -12.67
CA VAL A 213 18.50 -0.38 -12.10
C VAL A 213 19.34 0.28 -13.19
N VAL A 214 20.08 1.32 -12.83
CA VAL A 214 21.07 1.95 -13.72
C VAL A 214 22.08 0.90 -14.18
N GLY A 215 22.33 0.87 -15.50
CA GLY A 215 23.21 -0.11 -16.14
C GLY A 215 22.48 -1.31 -16.74
N ASP A 216 21.18 -1.50 -16.48
CA ASP A 216 20.40 -2.51 -17.18
C ASP A 216 20.32 -2.23 -18.67
N VAL A 217 20.44 -3.28 -19.48
CA VAL A 217 20.25 -3.18 -20.93
C VAL A 217 18.85 -3.63 -21.28
N CYS A 218 18.04 -2.71 -21.79
CA CYS A 218 16.65 -2.97 -22.17
C CYS A 218 16.54 -3.07 -23.70
N PRO A 219 16.17 -4.24 -24.26
CA PRO A 219 15.74 -4.32 -25.64
C PRO A 219 14.40 -3.59 -25.82
N LEU A 220 14.39 -2.61 -26.70
CA LEU A 220 13.23 -1.84 -27.14
C LEU A 220 12.65 -2.51 -28.38
N LYS A 221 11.37 -2.90 -28.35
CA LYS A 221 10.71 -3.49 -29.52
C LYS A 221 9.42 -2.75 -29.84
N SER A 222 9.25 -2.39 -31.11
CA SER A 222 8.05 -1.71 -31.60
C SER A 222 6.82 -2.62 -31.71
N ASP A 223 7.00 -3.95 -31.71
CA ASP A 223 5.90 -4.93 -31.90
C ASP A 223 4.91 -4.99 -30.72
N LYS A 224 5.28 -4.40 -29.57
CA LYS A 224 4.45 -4.33 -28.36
C LYS A 224 4.00 -2.92 -27.98
N CYS A 225 4.36 -1.89 -28.74
CA CYS A 225 4.26 -0.49 -28.29
C CYS A 225 4.87 -0.33 -26.88
N ASP A 226 6.09 -0.86 -26.68
CA ASP A 226 6.72 -0.85 -25.37
C ASP A 226 6.93 0.59 -24.90
N HIS A 227 6.40 0.90 -23.71
CA HIS A 227 6.78 2.10 -22.98
C HIS A 227 8.22 1.97 -22.52
N ILE A 228 8.97 3.06 -22.64
CA ILE A 228 10.35 3.11 -22.18
C ILE A 228 10.36 3.07 -20.64
N PRO A 229 11.07 2.10 -20.01
CA PRO A 229 11.02 1.84 -18.56
C PRO A 229 11.37 3.05 -17.69
N ALA A 230 12.36 3.79 -18.16
CA ALA A 230 13.16 4.75 -17.43
C ALA A 230 14.07 5.45 -18.44
N ASP A 231 14.72 6.55 -18.06
CA ASP A 231 15.63 7.23 -18.98
C ASP A 231 16.82 6.34 -19.37
N GLY A 232 17.11 6.32 -20.66
CA GLY A 232 18.09 5.44 -21.26
C GLY A 232 19.00 6.14 -22.24
N LEU A 233 20.21 5.61 -22.38
CA LEU A 233 21.12 5.92 -23.48
C LEU A 233 20.99 4.83 -24.55
N VAL A 234 20.72 5.22 -25.79
CA VAL A 234 20.60 4.29 -26.91
C VAL A 234 21.98 3.74 -27.29
N ILE A 235 22.16 2.42 -27.16
CA ILE A 235 23.43 1.72 -27.46
C ILE A 235 23.37 0.92 -28.77
N GLU A 236 22.23 0.92 -29.44
CA GLU A 236 22.02 0.33 -30.76
C GLU A 236 20.85 1.13 -31.41
N SER A 237 20.91 1.60 -32.67
CA SER A 237 19.75 2.28 -33.35
C SER A 237 19.49 2.03 -34.87
N ASN A 238 18.21 1.77 -35.28
CA ASN A 238 17.62 1.31 -36.59
C ASN A 238 16.26 1.95 -36.56
N SER A 239 16.13 3.08 -37.26
CA SER A 239 14.84 3.76 -37.38
C SER A 239 14.11 3.87 -36.03
N LEU A 240 14.90 4.21 -34.99
CA LEU A 240 14.55 4.58 -33.62
C LEU A 240 13.40 5.58 -33.53
N GLU A 241 12.14 5.21 -33.70
CA GLU A 241 11.06 6.21 -33.63
C GLU A 241 10.34 6.17 -32.27
N VAL A 242 10.41 7.29 -31.55
CA VAL A 242 9.84 7.45 -30.21
C VAL A 242 8.79 8.55 -30.23
N ASP A 243 7.62 8.25 -29.67
CA ASP A 243 6.54 9.20 -29.43
C ASP A 243 6.69 9.79 -28.04
N GLU A 244 7.03 11.09 -28.02
CA GLU A 244 7.19 11.89 -26.80
C GLU A 244 6.00 12.84 -26.60
N SER A 245 4.91 12.69 -27.35
CA SER A 245 3.76 13.61 -27.31
C SER A 245 3.14 13.74 -25.93
N GLU A 246 3.15 12.66 -25.13
CA GLU A 246 2.70 12.70 -23.73
C GLU A 246 3.61 13.54 -22.82
N MET A 247 4.87 13.76 -23.20
CA MET A 247 5.86 14.53 -22.45
C MET A 247 6.02 15.96 -22.95
N THR A 248 6.00 16.18 -24.27
CA THR A 248 6.28 17.49 -24.89
C THR A 248 5.04 18.26 -25.30
N GLY A 249 3.89 17.58 -25.44
CA GLY A 249 2.66 18.17 -25.98
C GLY A 249 2.69 18.40 -27.50
N GLU A 250 3.77 18.01 -28.19
CA GLU A 250 3.92 18.11 -29.65
C GLU A 250 3.58 16.76 -30.30
N ILE A 251 2.85 16.78 -31.43
CA ILE A 251 2.27 15.57 -32.06
C ILE A 251 3.28 14.85 -32.98
N GLU A 252 4.58 15.12 -32.86
CA GLU A 252 5.59 14.56 -33.75
C GLU A 252 6.45 13.49 -33.06
N SER A 253 6.57 12.34 -33.71
CA SER A 253 7.49 11.29 -33.34
C SER A 253 8.92 11.67 -33.72
N ILE A 254 9.87 11.37 -32.83
CA ILE A 254 11.28 11.77 -32.97
C ILE A 254 12.14 10.55 -33.29
N ASN A 255 13.02 10.70 -34.28
CA ASN A 255 14.05 9.70 -34.58
C ASN A 255 15.22 9.82 -33.60
N ARG A 256 15.57 8.71 -32.96
CA ARG A 256 16.65 8.57 -31.97
C ARG A 256 17.76 7.69 -32.53
N CYS A 257 18.99 8.21 -32.53
CA CYS A 257 20.20 7.58 -33.02
C CYS A 257 21.01 6.94 -31.88
N TYR A 258 22.08 6.20 -32.24
CA TYR A 258 23.06 5.73 -31.27
C TYR A 258 23.65 6.92 -30.48
N GLY A 259 23.70 6.80 -29.16
CA GLY A 259 24.18 7.86 -28.27
C GLY A 259 23.12 8.88 -27.86
N ASP A 260 21.90 8.81 -28.40
CA ASP A 260 20.80 9.68 -27.97
C ASP A 260 20.19 9.19 -26.66
N ILE A 261 19.59 10.13 -25.93
CA ILE A 261 18.82 9.85 -24.73
C ILE A 261 17.37 9.60 -25.14
N VAL A 262 16.79 8.55 -24.56
CA VAL A 262 15.37 8.27 -24.57
C VAL A 262 14.82 8.44 -23.16
N PHE A 263 13.60 8.96 -23.05
CA PHE A 263 12.97 9.28 -21.77
C PHE A 263 11.95 8.22 -21.39
N GLY A 264 11.85 7.91 -20.10
CA GLY A 264 10.84 6.95 -19.66
C GLY A 264 9.41 7.45 -19.92
N ASP A 265 8.45 6.53 -19.94
CA ASP A 265 7.03 6.69 -20.32
C ASP A 265 6.76 7.08 -21.78
N THR A 266 7.78 7.44 -22.56
CA THR A 266 7.65 7.60 -24.02
C THR A 266 7.43 6.25 -24.70
N VAL A 267 6.81 6.25 -25.89
CA VAL A 267 6.39 5.01 -26.56
C VAL A 267 7.24 4.76 -27.80
N VAL A 268 7.78 3.55 -27.92
CA VAL A 268 8.47 3.12 -29.14
C VAL A 268 7.45 2.83 -30.25
N LYS A 269 7.46 3.64 -31.31
CA LYS A 269 6.57 3.47 -32.48
C LYS A 269 7.14 2.55 -33.53
N ASN A 270 8.45 2.60 -33.75
CA ASN A 270 9.10 1.86 -34.82
C ASN A 270 10.55 1.52 -34.48
N GLY A 271 11.06 0.48 -35.12
CA GLY A 271 12.41 -0.03 -34.91
C GLY A 271 12.53 -1.04 -33.77
N THR A 272 13.66 -1.73 -33.71
CA THR A 272 13.99 -2.70 -32.65
C THR A 272 15.41 -2.46 -32.20
N ARG A 273 15.63 -2.14 -30.92
CA ARG A 273 16.89 -1.61 -30.40
C ARG A 273 17.21 -1.93 -28.96
N LYS A 274 18.34 -1.40 -28.48
CA LYS A 274 18.78 -1.57 -27.09
C LYS A 274 19.15 -0.21 -26.51
N MET A 275 18.74 0.01 -25.29
CA MET A 275 19.21 1.11 -24.46
C MET A 275 19.89 0.56 -23.21
N VAL A 276 20.77 1.35 -22.62
CA VAL A 276 21.23 1.17 -21.24
C VAL A 276 20.52 2.18 -20.35
N VAL A 277 19.95 1.72 -19.23
CA VAL A 277 19.29 2.58 -18.26
C VAL A 277 20.31 3.50 -17.61
N ILE A 278 20.06 4.81 -17.63
CA ILE A 278 20.95 5.82 -17.05
C ILE A 278 20.34 6.55 -15.85
N ARG A 279 19.01 6.58 -15.72
CA ARG A 279 18.30 7.12 -14.54
C ARG A 279 17.04 6.31 -14.26
N VAL A 280 16.67 6.16 -12.99
CA VAL A 280 15.46 5.43 -12.53
C VAL A 280 14.75 6.22 -11.42
N GLY A 281 13.47 5.92 -11.17
CA GLY A 281 12.69 6.54 -10.10
C GLY A 281 12.59 8.06 -10.22
N GLU A 282 12.76 8.78 -9.11
CA GLU A 282 12.69 10.26 -9.04
C GLU A 282 13.74 10.98 -9.90
N TYR A 283 14.79 10.27 -10.34
CA TYR A 283 15.84 10.83 -11.19
C TYR A 283 15.56 10.66 -12.69
N SER A 284 14.58 9.83 -13.06
CA SER A 284 14.14 9.62 -14.44
C SER A 284 13.15 10.73 -14.86
N SER A 285 12.99 11.01 -16.15
CA SER A 285 11.98 11.95 -16.66
C SER A 285 10.54 11.54 -16.30
N VAL A 286 10.31 10.26 -16.02
CA VAL A 286 9.06 9.74 -15.44
C VAL A 286 8.78 10.32 -14.04
N GLY A 287 9.83 10.70 -13.30
CA GLY A 287 9.74 11.42 -12.02
C GLY A 287 9.83 12.95 -12.15
N ALA A 288 10.11 13.49 -13.35
CA ALA A 288 10.24 14.92 -13.59
C ALA A 288 8.91 15.62 -13.96
N GLY A 289 7.81 14.86 -14.12
CA GLY A 289 6.48 15.38 -14.39
C GLY A 289 5.77 16.08 -13.22
N ASP A 290 6.21 15.86 -11.98
CA ASP A 290 5.63 16.49 -10.77
C ASP A 290 6.48 17.64 -10.25
N ARG A 291 6.80 18.60 -11.13
CA ARG A 291 7.34 19.91 -10.72
C ARG A 291 6.67 21.05 -11.47
N VAL A 292 5.55 21.55 -10.93
CA VAL A 292 5.19 22.97 -10.98
C VAL A 292 4.54 23.38 -9.66
N SER A 293 5.34 24.13 -8.86
CA SER A 293 5.02 25.09 -7.78
C SER A 293 3.98 24.74 -6.71
#